data_AF-A0A2D8EV36-F1
#
_entry.id   AF-A0A2D8EV36-F1
#
_cell.length_a   1.000
_cell.length_b   1.000
_cell.length_c   1.000
_cell.angle_alpha   90.00
_cell.angle_beta   90.00
_cell.angle_gamma   90.00
#
_symmetry.space_group_name_H-M   'P 1'
#
loop_
_entity.id
_entity.type
_entity.pdbx_description
1 polymer ?
#
loop_
_entity_poly.entity_id
_entity_poly.type
_entity_poly.pdbx_seq_one_letter_code
_entity_poly.pdbx_strand_id
1 'polypeptide(L)'
;MRIGTVVRNEYQGITRYGKVNVIFKGDDGWTWCEVDWIDDEQYNDAIAHRNKLSGKDHNKPFYRVDELKQFNLNKTIQTLLKLQNN
;
A
#
# COMPACT_ATOMS: atom_id res chain seq x y z
N MET A 1 0.55 6.18 12.75
CA MET A 1 0.10 6.56 11.39
C MET A 1 -0.74 7.82 11.48
N ARG A 2 -0.76 8.68 10.46
CA ARG A 2 -1.73 9.79 10.35
C ARG A 2 -2.23 9.93 8.90
N ILE A 3 -3.37 10.58 8.71
CA ILE A 3 -3.85 10.93 7.36
C ILE A 3 -2.78 11.77 6.66
N GLY A 4 -2.56 11.47 5.39
CA GLY A 4 -1.55 12.06 4.54
C GLY A 4 -0.15 11.45 4.66
N THR A 5 0.07 10.48 5.57
CA THR A 5 1.32 9.73 5.62
C THR A 5 1.51 8.92 4.34
N VAL A 6 2.67 9.05 3.71
CA VAL A 6 3.10 8.19 2.59
C VAL A 6 3.58 6.85 3.10
N VAL A 7 3.09 5.78 2.49
CA VAL A 7 3.30 4.40 2.92
C VAL A 7 3.64 3.52 1.74
N ARG A 8 4.31 2.41 2.04
CA ARG A 8 4.45 1.29 1.13
C ARG A 8 3.91 0.00 1.74
N ASN A 9 3.47 -0.89 0.87
CA ASN A 9 3.11 -2.26 1.22
C ASN A 9 3.79 -3.23 0.24
N GLU A 10 4.05 -4.45 0.69
CA GLU A 10 4.62 -5.50 -0.14
C GLU A 10 3.59 -6.62 -0.23
N TYR A 11 3.13 -6.93 -1.45
CA TYR A 11 2.20 -8.02 -1.70
C TYR A 11 2.84 -9.00 -2.68
N GLN A 12 3.26 -10.17 -2.19
CA GLN A 12 3.80 -11.25 -3.03
C GLN A 12 4.94 -10.80 -3.99
N GLY A 13 5.78 -9.87 -3.55
CA GLY A 13 6.88 -9.30 -4.35
C GLY A 13 6.51 -8.04 -5.14
N ILE A 14 5.25 -7.62 -5.14
CA ILE A 14 4.80 -6.34 -5.69
C ILE A 14 4.94 -5.27 -4.60
N THR A 15 5.79 -4.27 -4.85
CA THR A 15 5.91 -3.10 -3.99
C THR A 15 4.86 -2.07 -4.41
N ARG A 16 4.00 -1.70 -3.46
CA ARG A 16 2.89 -0.77 -3.66
C ARG A 16 3.19 0.53 -2.92
N TYR A 17 2.85 1.67 -3.51
CA TYR A 17 3.02 2.99 -2.90
C TYR A 17 1.68 3.71 -2.79
N GLY A 18 1.46 4.40 -1.68
CA GLY A 18 0.21 5.11 -1.47
C GLY A 18 0.26 6.12 -0.36
N LYS A 19 -0.87 6.78 -0.15
CA LYS A 19 -1.07 7.80 0.88
C LYS A 19 -2.28 7.45 1.71
N VAL A 20 -2.13 7.48 3.04
CA VAL A 20 -3.24 7.21 3.96
C VAL A 20 -4.29 8.32 3.83
N ASN A 21 -5.54 7.97 3.54
CA ASN A 21 -6.65 8.93 3.38
C ASN A 21 -7.64 8.87 4.56
N VAL A 22 -7.84 7.69 5.16
CA VAL A 22 -8.73 7.45 6.30
C VAL A 22 -8.00 6.64 7.37
N ILE A 23 -8.30 6.94 8.65
CA ILE A 23 -7.87 6.15 9.81
C ILE A 23 -9.05 5.97 10.75
N PHE A 24 -9.26 4.75 11.22
CA PHE A 24 -10.27 4.44 12.22
C PHE A 24 -9.81 3.33 13.16
N LYS A 25 -10.42 3.26 14.34
CA LYS A 25 -10.24 2.16 15.28
C LYS A 25 -11.36 1.16 15.04
N GLY A 26 -10.99 -0.09 14.74
CA GLY A 26 -11.96 -1.17 14.56
C GLY A 26 -12.45 -1.70 15.90
N ASP A 27 -13.59 -2.39 15.87
CA ASP A 27 -14.17 -3.09 17.03
C ASP A 27 -13.27 -4.24 17.52
N ASP A 28 -12.36 -4.70 16.66
CA ASP A 28 -11.32 -5.68 16.95
C ASP A 28 -10.13 -5.11 17.74
N GLY A 29 -10.17 -3.82 18.10
CA GLY A 29 -9.14 -3.12 18.84
C GLY A 29 -7.95 -2.66 18.00
N TRP A 30 -7.89 -3.04 16.72
CA TRP A 30 -6.83 -2.63 15.80
C TRP A 30 -7.09 -1.23 15.23
N THR A 31 -6.02 -0.55 14.83
CA THR A 31 -6.11 0.66 14.03
C THR A 31 -5.99 0.29 12.56
N TRP A 32 -7.00 0.67 11.79
CA TRP A 32 -7.12 0.40 10.37
C TRP A 32 -6.95 1.69 9.57
N CYS A 33 -6.48 1.54 8.33
CA CYS A 33 -6.26 2.61 7.39
C CYS A 33 -6.83 2.23 6.02
N GLU A 34 -7.41 3.23 5.36
CA GLU A 34 -7.60 3.19 3.91
C GLU A 34 -6.44 3.98 3.27
N VAL A 35 -6.02 3.54 2.08
CA VAL A 35 -4.86 4.05 1.38
C VAL A 35 -5.23 4.32 -0.07
N ASP A 36 -5.01 5.55 -0.52
CA ASP A 36 -5.01 5.89 -1.94
C ASP A 36 -3.72 5.35 -2.55
N TRP A 37 -3.81 4.21 -3.24
CA TRP A 37 -2.69 3.59 -3.96
C TRP A 37 -2.43 4.35 -5.25
N ILE A 38 -1.15 4.54 -5.59
CA ILE A 38 -0.69 5.31 -6.75
C ILE A 38 0.04 4.34 -7.70
N ASP A 39 -0.30 4.40 -8.99
CA ASP A 39 0.32 3.61 -10.07
C ASP A 39 0.42 2.11 -9.70
N ASP A 40 -0.70 1.54 -9.25
CA ASP A 40 -0.78 0.21 -8.62
C ASP A 40 -1.33 -0.87 -9.57
N GLU A 41 -1.12 -0.70 -10.88
CA GLU A 41 -1.69 -1.55 -11.93
C GLU A 41 -1.27 -3.02 -11.76
N GLN A 42 -0.01 -3.27 -11.41
CA GLN A 42 0.50 -4.64 -11.22
C GLN A 42 -0.24 -5.39 -10.11
N TYR A 43 -0.54 -4.70 -9.00
CA TYR A 43 -1.34 -5.29 -7.92
C TYR A 43 -2.78 -5.54 -8.37
N ASN A 44 -3.39 -4.57 -9.04
CA ASN A 44 -4.76 -4.68 -9.53
C ASN A 44 -4.92 -5.87 -10.50
N ASP A 45 -3.97 -6.05 -11.43
CA ASP A 45 -3.94 -7.19 -12.35
C ASP A 45 -3.77 -8.52 -11.61
N ALA A 46 -2.88 -8.57 -10.60
CA ALA A 46 -2.65 -9.77 -9.80
C ALA A 46 -3.91 -10.17 -9.00
N ILE A 47 -4.60 -9.20 -8.39
CA ILE A 47 -5.85 -9.45 -7.66
C ILE A 47 -6.97 -9.84 -8.62
N ALA A 48 -7.12 -9.16 -9.76
CA ALA A 48 -8.12 -9.52 -10.77
C ALA A 48 -7.93 -10.95 -11.28
N HIS A 49 -6.68 -11.34 -11.57
CA HIS A 49 -6.34 -12.70 -11.95
C HIS A 49 -6.69 -13.72 -10.85
N ARG A 50 -6.31 -13.44 -9.60
CA ARG A 50 -6.63 -14.28 -8.44
C ARG A 50 -8.15 -14.42 -8.23
N ASN A 51 -8.89 -13.33 -8.35
CA ASN A 51 -10.34 -13.32 -8.22
C ASN A 51 -10.99 -14.20 -9.30
N LYS A 52 -10.51 -14.12 -10.54
CA LYS A 52 -10.97 -14.97 -11.65
C LYS A 52 -10.74 -16.46 -11.40
N LEU A 53 -9.58 -16.84 -10.86
CA LEU A 53 -9.26 -18.25 -10.59
C LEU A 53 -10.04 -18.83 -9.40
N SER A 54 -10.27 -18.02 -8.38
CA SER A 54 -10.86 -18.48 -7.11
C SER A 54 -12.37 -18.30 -7.01
N GLY A 55 -12.95 -17.44 -7.85
CA GLY A 55 -14.35 -17.02 -7.76
C GLY A 55 -14.69 -16.18 -6.52
N LYS A 56 -13.68 -15.64 -5.82
CA LYS A 56 -13.85 -14.84 -4.60
C LYS A 56 -13.20 -13.47 -4.77
N ASP A 57 -13.76 -12.44 -4.14
CA ASP A 57 -13.15 -11.13 -4.09
C ASP A 57 -12.04 -11.08 -3.02
N HIS A 58 -10.82 -10.83 -3.47
CA HIS A 58 -9.63 -10.65 -2.63
C HIS A 58 -9.18 -9.20 -2.51
N ASN A 59 -9.97 -8.23 -3.01
CA ASN A 59 -9.68 -6.83 -2.79
C ASN A 59 -9.70 -6.52 -1.30
N LYS A 60 -8.67 -5.81 -0.85
CA LYS A 60 -8.51 -5.43 0.56
C LYS A 60 -8.68 -3.92 0.69
N PRO A 61 -9.85 -3.43 1.14
CA PRO A 61 -10.11 -2.00 1.24
C PRO A 61 -9.37 -1.34 2.40
N PHE A 62 -9.14 -2.08 3.49
CA PHE A 62 -8.52 -1.57 4.71
C PHE A 62 -7.31 -2.39 5.12
N TYR A 63 -6.28 -1.70 5.59
CA TYR A 63 -5.03 -2.28 6.04
C TYR A 63 -4.81 -1.93 7.51
N ARG A 64 -4.35 -2.89 8.32
CA ARG A 64 -3.91 -2.56 9.68
C ARG A 64 -2.65 -1.73 9.58
N VAL A 65 -2.46 -0.83 10.54
CA VAL A 65 -1.30 0.08 10.57
C VAL A 65 0.04 -0.68 10.53
N ASP A 66 0.11 -1.89 11.08
CA ASP A 66 1.32 -2.74 11.09
C ASP A 66 1.63 -3.41 9.74
N GLU A 67 0.65 -3.48 8.83
CA GLU A 67 0.83 -3.99 7.46
C GLU A 67 1.42 -2.94 6.50
N LEU A 68 1.51 -1.69 6.96
CA LEU A 68 1.95 -0.54 6.18
C LEU A 68 3.30 -0.03 6.71
N LYS A 69 4.24 0.20 5.80
CA LYS A 69 5.55 0.78 6.15
C LYS A 69 5.59 2.23 5.73
N GLN A 70 5.66 3.14 6.70
CA GLN A 70 5.97 4.54 6.41
C GLN A 70 7.39 4.66 5.84
N PHE A 71 7.57 5.55 4.87
CA PHE A 71 8.89 5.89 4.34
C PHE A 71 9.04 7.40 4.17
N ASN A 72 10.28 7.87 4.03
CA ASN A 72 10.56 9.27 3.76
C ASN A 72 10.65 9.48 2.25
N LEU A 73 9.62 10.09 1.65
CA LEU A 73 9.54 10.30 0.20
C LEU A 73 10.75 11.05 -0.35
N ASN A 74 11.15 12.16 0.28
CA ASN A 74 12.29 12.95 -0.19
C ASN A 74 13.59 12.14 -0.15
N LYS A 75 13.83 11.38 0.93
CA LYS A 75 14.99 10.50 1.03
C LYS A 75 14.97 9.44 -0.06
N THR A 76 13.81 8.82 -0.31
CA THR A 76 13.65 7.80 -1.35
C THR A 76 13.92 8.38 -2.74
N ILE A 77 13.33 9.52 -3.09
CA ILE A 77 13.59 10.19 -4.38
C ILE A 77 15.08 10.47 -4.55
N GLN A 78 15.74 11.03 -3.54
CA GLN A 78 17.18 11.29 -3.59
C GLN A 78 18.00 10.02 -3.77
N THR A 79 17.63 8.92 -3.12
CA THR A 79 18.27 7.62 -3.35
C THR A 79 18.07 7.12 -4.79
N LEU A 80 16.86 7.22 -5.33
CA LEU A 80 16.55 6.79 -6.70
C LEU A 80 17.30 7.63 -7.75
N LEU A 81 17.35 8.95 -7.57
CA LEU A 81 18.13 9.84 -8.44
C LEU A 81 19.63 9.52 -8.41
N LYS A 82 20.18 9.13 -7.25
CA LYS A 82 21.58 8.67 -7.16
C LYS A 82 21.79 7.36 -7.90
N LEU A 83 20.84 6.43 -7.85
CA LEU A 83 20.92 5.16 -8.57
C LEU A 83 20.77 5.34 -10.08
N GLN A 84 19.99 6.32 -10.54
CA GLN A 84 19.81 6.60 -11.97
C GLN A 84 21.06 7.24 -12.60
N ASN A 85 21.79 8.06 -11.84
CA ASN A 85 22.94 8.83 -12.33
C ASN A 85 24.29 8.16 -12.05
N ASN A 86 24.29 6.97 -11.44
CA ASN A 86 25.45 6.09 -11.30
C ASN A 86 25.40 5.00 -12.36
#